data_AF-A0A382XML5-F1
#
_entry.id   AF-A0A382XML5-F1
#
_cell.length_a   1.000
_cell.length_b   1.000
_cell.length_c   1.000
_cell.angle_alpha   90.00
_cell.angle_beta   90.00
_cell.angle_gamma   90.00
#
_symmetry.space_group_name_H-M   'P 1'
#
loop_
_entity.id
_entity.type
_entity.pdbx_description
1 polymer ?
#
loop_
_entity_poly.entity_id
_entity_poly.type
_entity_poly.pdbx_seq_one_letter_code
_entity_poly.pdbx_strand_id
1 'polypeptide(L)'
;MLGGDRVALARLITRVENRGSGTATLMSKVYERCGQAFTIGITGPPGAGKSTITNCLIGHLREQQKTVGVVAIDPSSPFTGGSVLGDRIRMQK
;
A
#
# COMPACT_ATOMS: atom_id res chain seq x y z
N MET A 1 8.50 6.61 9.41
CA MET A 1 7.05 6.38 9.56
C MET A 1 6.34 7.70 9.78
N LEU A 2 6.34 8.30 10.98
CA LEU A 2 5.68 9.60 11.22
C LEU A 2 6.43 10.80 10.61
N GLY A 3 7.75 10.72 10.52
CA GLY A 3 8.57 11.70 9.78
C GLY A 3 8.88 11.29 8.34
N GLY A 4 8.06 10.44 7.71
CA GLY A 4 8.28 9.99 6.32
C GLY A 4 9.33 8.88 6.10
N ASP A 5 10.00 8.40 7.17
CA ASP A 5 10.96 7.28 7.04
C ASP A 5 10.28 5.98 6.54
N ARG A 6 10.67 5.57 5.32
CA ARG A 6 10.14 4.40 4.61
C ARG A 6 10.59 3.07 5.23
N VAL A 7 11.80 3.00 5.79
CA VAL A 7 12.34 1.77 6.41
C VAL A 7 11.59 1.48 7.70
N ALA A 8 11.37 2.51 8.52
CA ALA A 8 10.54 2.36 9.72
C ALA A 8 9.10 1.93 9.40
N LEU A 9 8.51 2.44 8.31
CA LEU A 9 7.18 2.02 7.87
C LEU A 9 7.17 0.55 7.42
N ALA A 10 8.15 0.12 6.61
CA ALA A 10 8.25 -1.27 6.16
C ALA A 10 8.39 -2.24 7.34
N ARG A 11 9.24 -1.92 8.33
CA ARG A 11 9.39 -2.72 9.56
C ARG A 11 8.09 -2.83 10.36
N LEU A 12 7.32 -1.74 10.43
CA LEU A 12 6.00 -1.75 11.08
C LEU A 12 5.03 -2.68 10.36
N ILE A 13 4.93 -2.59 9.03
CA ILE A 13 4.05 -3.44 8.21
C ILE A 13 4.40 -4.92 8.46
N THR A 14 5.68 -5.28 8.36
CA THR A 14 6.15 -6.65 8.63
C THR A 14 5.80 -7.12 10.05
N ARG A 15 5.93 -6.25 11.07
CA ARG A 15 5.57 -6.59 12.45
C ARG A 15 4.06 -6.86 12.60
N VAL A 16 3.23 -6.06 11.93
CA VAL A 16 1.77 -6.21 11.92
C VAL A 16 1.37 -7.52 11.22
N GLU A 17 1.95 -7.81 10.06
CA GLU A 17 1.68 -9.03 9.29
C GLU A 17 2.03 -10.30 10.08
N ASN A 18 3.17 -10.28 10.79
CA ASN A 18 3.63 -11.41 11.61
C ASN A 18 2.93 -11.54 12.97
N ARG A 19 1.93 -10.70 13.27
CA ARG A 19 1.18 -10.71 14.56
C ARG A 19 2.09 -10.66 15.79
N GLY A 20 3.18 -9.91 15.74
CA GLY A 20 4.13 -9.82 16.85
C GLY A 20 3.49 -9.29 18.14
N SER A 21 4.08 -9.60 19.30
CA SER A 21 3.64 -9.07 20.59
C SER A 21 3.65 -7.53 20.61
N GLY A 22 2.68 -6.92 21.29
CA GLY A 22 2.53 -5.45 21.37
C GLY A 22 2.00 -4.76 20.11
N THR A 23 1.64 -5.52 19.06
CA THR A 23 1.07 -4.96 17.82
C THR A 23 -0.25 -4.23 18.07
N ALA A 24 -1.13 -4.76 18.92
CA ALA A 24 -2.42 -4.13 19.21
C ALA A 24 -2.26 -2.72 19.81
N THR A 25 -1.38 -2.56 20.80
CA THR A 25 -1.08 -1.27 21.44
C THR A 25 -0.46 -0.29 20.45
N LEU A 26 0.44 -0.77 19.59
CA LEU A 26 1.05 0.05 18.55
C LEU A 26 0.02 0.52 17.52
N MET A 27 -0.85 -0.38 17.07
CA MET A 27 -1.91 -0.06 16.11
C MET A 27 -2.91 0.95 16.65
N SER A 28 -3.24 0.89 17.95
CA SER A 28 -4.08 1.91 18.61
C SER A 28 -3.48 3.32 18.47
N LYS A 29 -2.17 3.49 18.73
CA LYS A 29 -1.47 4.78 18.57
C LYS A 29 -1.41 5.26 17.12
N VAL A 30 -1.33 4.32 16.16
CA VAL A 30 -1.35 4.66 14.73
C VAL A 30 -2.74 5.08 14.30
N TYR A 31 -3.77 4.40 14.79
CA TYR A 31 -5.17 4.65 14.46
C TYR A 31 -5.61 6.07 14.81
N GLU A 32 -5.13 6.62 15.93
CA GLU A 32 -5.35 8.02 16.33
C GLU A 32 -4.89 9.05 15.28
N ARG A 33 -4.00 8.66 14.35
CA ARG A 33 -3.47 9.53 13.30
C ARG A 33 -3.98 9.17 11.90
N CYS A 34 -4.87 8.18 11.78
CA CYS A 34 -5.48 7.78 10.52
C CYS A 34 -6.67 8.68 10.14
N GLY A 35 -7.28 8.43 8.96
CA GLY A 35 -8.51 9.11 8.52
C GLY A 35 -8.30 10.43 7.75
N GLN A 36 -7.06 10.90 7.63
CA GLN A 36 -6.73 12.13 6.91
C GLN A 36 -6.49 11.93 5.40
N ALA A 37 -6.41 10.67 4.95
CA ALA A 37 -6.14 10.33 3.55
C ALA A 37 -7.43 10.00 2.79
N PHE A 38 -7.57 10.55 1.59
CA PHE A 38 -8.61 10.12 0.65
C PHE A 38 -8.26 8.74 0.09
N THR A 39 -9.17 7.77 0.23
CA THR A 39 -8.94 6.37 -0.15
C THR A 39 -9.82 5.99 -1.34
N ILE A 40 -9.21 5.42 -2.38
CA ILE A 40 -9.89 5.00 -3.62
C ILE A 40 -9.67 3.50 -3.79
N GLY A 41 -10.77 2.73 -3.88
CA GLY A 41 -10.72 1.32 -4.25
C GLY A 41 -10.81 1.15 -5.76
N ILE A 42 -9.85 0.44 -6.37
CA ILE A 42 -9.85 0.11 -7.80
C ILE A 42 -9.99 -1.40 -7.94
N THR A 43 -11.06 -1.84 -8.58
CA THR A 43 -11.38 -3.27 -8.79
C THR A 43 -11.83 -3.52 -10.23
N GLY A 44 -11.89 -4.79 -10.63
CA GLY A 44 -12.23 -5.22 -11.97
C GLY A 44 -11.50 -6.50 -12.39
N PRO A 45 -11.92 -7.16 -13.48
CA PRO A 45 -11.38 -8.44 -13.90
C PRO A 45 -9.88 -8.35 -14.32
N PRO A 46 -9.16 -9.48 -14.39
CA PRO A 46 -7.82 -9.52 -14.99
C PRO A 46 -7.83 -8.91 -16.40
N GLY A 47 -6.80 -8.14 -16.75
CA GLY A 47 -6.72 -7.48 -18.06
C GLY A 47 -7.56 -6.20 -18.24
N ALA A 48 -8.41 -5.81 -17.27
CA ALA A 48 -9.26 -4.61 -17.37
C ALA A 48 -8.52 -3.26 -17.34
N GLY A 49 -7.19 -3.24 -17.39
CA GLY A 49 -6.41 -2.00 -17.37
C GLY A 49 -6.28 -1.32 -15.99
N LYS A 50 -6.62 -2.00 -14.88
CA LYS A 50 -6.52 -1.46 -13.51
C LYS A 50 -5.15 -0.84 -13.22
N SER A 51 -4.05 -1.54 -13.54
CA SER A 51 -2.70 -1.02 -13.31
C SER A 51 -2.41 0.23 -14.13
N THR A 52 -2.94 0.31 -15.37
CA THR A 52 -2.77 1.47 -16.25
C THR A 52 -3.47 2.70 -15.66
N ILE A 53 -4.75 2.58 -15.28
CA ILE A 53 -5.49 3.70 -14.68
C ILE A 53 -4.90 4.11 -13.33
N THR A 54 -4.46 3.14 -12.51
CA THR A 54 -3.75 3.41 -11.26
C THR A 54 -2.47 4.22 -11.51
N ASN A 55 -1.67 3.86 -12.52
CA ASN A 55 -0.44 4.59 -12.84
C ASN A 55 -0.72 6.02 -13.31
N CYS A 56 -1.69 6.21 -14.20
CA CYS A 56 -2.11 7.54 -14.66
C CYS A 56 -2.59 8.42 -13.49
N LEU A 57 -3.41 7.85 -12.58
CA LEU A 57 -3.91 8.56 -11.41
C LEU A 57 -2.78 8.97 -10.46
N ILE A 58 -1.82 8.07 -10.22
CA ILE A 58 -0.63 8.37 -9.39
C ILE A 58 0.17 9.52 -10.02
N GLY A 59 0.41 9.49 -11.33
CA GLY A 59 1.11 10.55 -12.06
C GLY A 59 0.43 11.90 -11.86
N HIS A 60 -0.86 11.96 -12.13
CA HIS A 60 -1.66 13.18 -11.98
C HIS A 60 -1.64 13.74 -10.55
N LEU A 61 -1.78 12.89 -9.53
CA LEU A 61 -1.74 13.31 -8.13
C LEU A 61 -0.36 13.83 -7.72
N ARG A 62 0.71 13.25 -8.26
CA ARG A 62 2.09 13.70 -8.01
C ARG A 62 2.40 15.03 -8.68
N GLU A 63 1.87 15.30 -9.87
CA GLU A 63 1.94 16.62 -10.53
C GLU A 63 1.33 17.71 -9.64
N GLN A 64 0.28 17.35 -8.86
CA GLN A 64 -0.33 18.22 -7.86
C GLN A 64 0.40 18.21 -6.49
N GLN A 65 1.63 17.68 -6.43
CA GLN A 65 2.44 17.58 -5.23
C GLN A 65 1.78 16.79 -4.08
N LYS A 66 0.83 15.89 -4.37
CA LYS A 66 0.22 15.03 -3.35
C LYS A 66 1.10 13.82 -3.05
N THR A 67 1.10 13.42 -1.78
CA THR A 67 1.69 12.14 -1.36
C THR A 67 0.73 11.00 -1.67
N VAL A 68 1.22 9.94 -2.33
CA VAL A 68 0.40 8.80 -2.73
C VAL A 68 0.97 7.50 -2.15
N GLY A 69 0.12 6.72 -1.49
CA GLY A 69 0.39 5.35 -1.07
C GLY A 69 -0.47 4.36 -1.86
N VAL A 70 0.10 3.22 -2.22
CA VAL A 70 -0.58 2.15 -2.98
C VAL A 70 -0.49 0.86 -2.18
N VAL A 71 -1.63 0.20 -2.00
CA VAL A 71 -1.73 -1.12 -1.37
C VAL A 71 -2.38 -2.06 -2.38
N ALA A 72 -1.65 -3.10 -2.79
CA ALA A 72 -2.17 -4.14 -3.66
C ALA A 72 -2.80 -5.25 -2.83
N ILE A 73 -4.01 -5.69 -3.22
CA ILE A 73 -4.70 -6.83 -2.61
C ILE A 73 -4.75 -7.95 -3.65
N ASP A 74 -3.99 -9.01 -3.42
CA ASP A 74 -3.92 -10.18 -4.29
C ASP A 74 -4.41 -11.43 -3.54
N PRO A 75 -5.65 -11.89 -3.79
CA PRO A 75 -6.20 -13.07 -3.13
C PRO A 75 -5.51 -14.38 -3.55
N SER A 76 -4.65 -14.37 -4.59
CA SER A 76 -3.86 -15.55 -4.99
C SER A 76 -2.65 -15.83 -4.09
N SER A 77 -2.33 -14.88 -3.20
CA SER A 77 -1.26 -14.92 -2.20
C SER A 77 -1.15 -16.21 -1.35
N PRO A 78 -2.24 -16.89 -0.92
CA PRO A 78 -2.12 -18.12 -0.14
C PRO A 78 -1.46 -19.29 -0.91
N PHE A 79 -1.48 -19.27 -2.24
CA PHE A 79 -0.98 -20.37 -3.07
C PHE A 79 0.42 -20.13 -3.65
N THR A 80 0.91 -18.89 -3.71
CA THR A 80 2.18 -18.54 -4.39
C THR A 80 3.24 -17.91 -3.49
N GLY A 81 2.96 -17.69 -2.19
CA GLY A 81 3.98 -17.23 -1.23
C GLY A 81 4.29 -15.72 -1.25
N GLY A 82 3.42 -14.91 -1.85
CA GLY A 82 3.47 -13.44 -1.79
C GLY A 82 4.06 -12.79 -3.05
N SER A 83 3.27 -11.94 -3.72
CA SER A 83 3.63 -11.24 -4.96
C SER A 83 4.30 -9.89 -4.70
N VAL A 84 5.44 -9.87 -3.99
CA VAL A 84 6.14 -8.62 -3.64
C VAL A 84 6.77 -7.91 -4.85
N LEU A 85 7.10 -8.64 -5.93
CA LEU A 85 7.88 -8.11 -7.06
C LEU A 85 7.09 -7.83 -8.34
N GLY A 86 5.99 -8.55 -8.59
CA GLY A 86 5.28 -8.50 -9.88
C GLY A 86 4.65 -7.14 -10.19
N ASP A 87 4.08 -6.49 -9.18
CA ASP A 87 3.40 -5.20 -9.37
C ASP A 87 4.37 -4.01 -9.42
N ARG A 88 5.55 -4.13 -8.83
CA ARG A 88 6.55 -3.04 -8.84
C ARG A 88 7.12 -2.79 -10.24
N ILE A 89 7.35 -3.86 -11.02
CA ILE A 89 7.82 -3.77 -12.42
C ILE A 89 6.78 -3.08 -13.31
N ARG A 90 5.49 -3.24 -13.01
CA ARG A 90 4.40 -2.64 -13.78
C ARG A 90 4.18 -1.16 -13.48
N MET A 91 4.64 -0.68 -12.32
CA MET A 91 4.46 0.70 -11.85
C MET A 91 5.72 1.57 -11.96
N GLN A 92 6.83 1.04 -12.51
CA GLN A 92 8.04 1.80 -12.80
C GLN A 92 8.08 2.20 -14.28
N LYS A 93 7.30 3.21 -14.65
CA LYS A 93 7.61 4.12 -15.75
C LYS A 93 7.23 5.52 -15.34
#